data_AF-A0A6M2BMS0-F1
#
_entry.id   AF-A0A6M2BMS0-F1
#
_cell.length_a   1.000
_cell.length_b   1.000
_cell.length_c   1.000
_cell.angle_alpha   90.00
_cell.angle_beta   90.00
_cell.angle_gamma   90.00
#
_symmetry.space_group_name_H-M   'P 1'
#
loop_
_entity.id
_entity.type
_entity.pdbx_description
1 polymer ?
#
loop_
_entity_poly.entity_id
_entity_poly.type
_entity_poly.pdbx_seq_one_letter_code
_entity_poly.pdbx_strand_id
1 'polypeptide(L)'
;MTQAVKNVTPEPVTTAQVFRTVNCGDVRGQSFKFLLAVNGGVPIGEALQQASNLSDLAGDLALTAGGALTVSTEQYACAAHFLAECAKAITDACQAYTFAEVQS
;
A
#
# COMPACT_ATOMS: atom_id res chain seq x y z
N MET A 1 39.34 -2.58 -29.11
CA MET A 1 38.98 -3.73 -28.26
C MET A 1 37.59 -3.46 -27.71
N THR A 2 36.63 -4.26 -28.17
CA THR A 2 35.18 -4.08 -28.07
C THR A 2 34.71 -4.34 -26.63
N GLN A 3 34.07 -3.36 -25.99
CA GLN A 3 33.50 -3.54 -24.66
C GLN A 3 32.20 -4.35 -24.80
N ALA A 4 32.14 -5.51 -24.14
CA ALA A 4 30.99 -6.39 -24.16
C ALA A 4 29.81 -5.69 -23.46
N VAL A 5 28.78 -5.35 -24.24
CA VAL A 5 27.45 -4.99 -23.73
C VAL A 5 26.92 -6.24 -23.03
N LYS A 6 27.02 -6.27 -21.70
CA LYS A 6 26.29 -7.24 -20.89
C LYS A 6 24.81 -6.96 -21.16
N ASN A 7 24.15 -7.86 -21.88
CA ASN A 7 22.69 -7.91 -21.93
C ASN A 7 22.22 -8.14 -20.48
N VAL A 8 21.88 -7.05 -19.80
CA VAL A 8 21.17 -7.09 -18.53
C VAL A 8 19.77 -7.55 -18.88
N THR A 9 19.51 -8.84 -18.68
CA THR A 9 18.15 -9.37 -18.57
C THR A 9 17.40 -8.48 -17.58
N PRO A 10 16.23 -7.89 -17.91
CA PRO A 10 15.50 -7.09 -16.96
C PRO A 10 15.01 -8.04 -15.86
N GLU A 11 15.71 -8.03 -14.73
CA GLU A 11 15.20 -8.59 -13.49
C GLU A 11 13.80 -7.99 -13.28
N PRO A 12 12.77 -8.78 -12.91
CA PRO A 12 11.45 -8.24 -12.71
C PRO A 12 11.55 -7.12 -11.68
N VAL A 13 11.17 -5.92 -12.08
CA VAL A 13 11.11 -4.74 -11.23
C VAL A 13 10.18 -5.07 -10.07
N THR A 14 10.76 -5.20 -8.88
CA THR A 14 10.14 -5.85 -7.73
C THR A 14 9.99 -4.86 -6.58
N THR A 15 8.86 -4.88 -5.88
CA THR A 15 8.62 -3.98 -4.74
C THR A 15 9.65 -4.12 -3.61
N ALA A 16 9.95 -3.02 -2.94
CA ALA A 16 10.72 -3.02 -1.70
C ALA A 16 9.86 -3.44 -0.49
N GLN A 17 10.48 -3.99 0.55
CA GLN A 17 9.78 -4.25 1.81
C GLN A 17 9.47 -2.95 2.54
N VAL A 18 8.21 -2.76 2.94
CA VAL A 18 7.77 -1.56 3.69
C VAL A 18 6.99 -2.00 4.92
N PHE A 19 7.40 -1.50 6.09
CA PHE A 19 6.68 -1.65 7.35
C PHE A 19 6.10 -0.32 7.79
N ARG A 20 4.80 -0.28 8.10
CA ARG A 20 4.12 0.93 8.58
C ARG A 20 3.18 0.59 9.72
N THR A 21 3.10 1.48 10.69
CA THR A 21 2.03 1.42 11.70
C THR A 21 0.90 2.36 11.27
N VAL A 22 -0.31 1.82 11.18
CA VAL A 22 -1.53 2.58 10.89
C VAL A 22 -2.31 2.77 12.18
N ASN A 23 -2.73 4.00 12.46
CA ASN A 23 -3.48 4.33 13.67
C ASN A 23 -4.90 4.76 13.28
N CYS A 24 -5.89 4.02 13.75
CA CYS A 24 -7.29 4.24 13.45
C CYS A 24 -8.01 5.19 14.42
N GLY A 25 -7.27 5.96 15.21
CA GLY A 25 -7.86 6.78 16.27
C GLY A 25 -8.41 5.93 17.40
N ASP A 26 -9.19 6.57 18.27
CA ASP A 26 -9.74 5.97 19.46
C ASP A 26 -11.24 5.68 19.28
N VAL A 27 -11.59 4.40 19.22
CA VAL A 27 -12.99 3.94 19.13
C VAL A 27 -13.35 3.32 20.49
N ARG A 28 -14.19 4.01 21.27
CA ARG A 28 -14.61 3.62 22.64
C ARG A 28 -13.48 3.46 23.68
N GLY A 29 -12.47 4.32 23.68
CA GLY A 29 -11.34 4.25 24.61
C GLY A 29 -10.28 3.21 24.20
N GLN A 30 -10.39 2.64 22.99
CA GLN A 30 -9.44 1.67 22.45
C GLN A 30 -8.79 2.25 21.21
N SER A 31 -7.48 2.51 21.31
CA SER A 31 -6.66 2.89 20.16
C SER A 31 -6.35 1.66 19.31
N PHE A 32 -6.81 1.65 18.07
CA PHE A 32 -6.53 0.57 17.13
C PHE A 32 -5.26 0.89 16.34
N LYS A 33 -4.19 0.13 16.59
CA LYS A 33 -2.93 0.21 15.85
C LYS A 33 -2.73 -1.07 15.05
N PHE A 34 -2.54 -0.93 13.74
CA PHE A 34 -2.29 -2.03 12.84
C PHE A 34 -0.86 -1.96 12.32
N LEU A 35 -0.19 -3.12 12.26
CA LEU A 35 1.10 -3.25 11.60
C LEU A 35 0.85 -3.72 10.17
N LEU A 36 1.25 -2.89 9.22
CA LEU A 36 1.24 -3.19 7.80
C LEU A 36 2.64 -3.60 7.37
N ALA A 37 2.74 -4.74 6.72
CA ALA A 37 3.96 -5.23 6.09
C ALA A 37 3.68 -5.47 4.60
N VAL A 38 4.31 -4.68 3.74
CA VAL A 38 4.37 -4.96 2.30
C VAL A 38 5.61 -5.82 2.08
N ASN A 39 5.40 -7.06 1.66
CA ASN A 39 6.50 -7.92 1.28
C ASN A 39 7.09 -7.44 -0.05
N GLY A 40 8.42 -7.32 -0.10
CA GLY A 40 9.14 -7.24 -1.36
C GLY A 40 9.14 -8.59 -2.05
N GLY A 41 9.39 -8.61 -3.35
CA GLY A 41 9.27 -9.84 -4.16
C GLY A 41 8.13 -9.81 -5.17
N VAL A 42 7.24 -8.82 -5.10
CA VAL A 42 6.07 -8.71 -5.99
C VAL A 42 6.40 -7.82 -7.20
N PRO A 43 6.04 -8.21 -8.44
CA PRO A 43 6.17 -7.34 -9.61
C PRO A 43 5.41 -6.03 -9.42
N ILE A 44 6.01 -4.89 -9.79
CA ILE A 44 5.40 -3.57 -9.58
C ILE A 44 4.00 -3.46 -10.19
N GLY A 45 3.78 -4.03 -11.39
CA GLY A 45 2.46 -3.98 -12.04
C GLY A 45 1.36 -4.67 -11.22
N GLU A 46 1.68 -5.82 -10.60
CA GLU A 46 0.74 -6.55 -9.75
C GLU A 46 0.53 -5.82 -8.42
N ALA A 47 1.59 -5.26 -7.83
CA ALA A 47 1.51 -4.47 -6.61
C ALA A 47 0.65 -3.21 -6.80
N LEU A 48 0.82 -2.48 -7.92
CA LEU A 48 0.00 -1.31 -8.22
C LEU A 48 -1.46 -1.68 -8.48
N GLN A 49 -1.73 -2.81 -9.14
CA GLN A 49 -3.10 -3.30 -9.29
C GLN A 49 -3.74 -3.63 -7.93
N GLN A 50 -2.99 -4.25 -7.01
CA GLN A 50 -3.44 -4.49 -5.64
C GLN A 50 -3.70 -3.19 -4.88
N ALA A 51 -2.83 -2.18 -5.03
CA ALA A 51 -3.02 -0.86 -4.43
C ALA A 51 -4.28 -0.15 -4.97
N SER A 52 -4.56 -0.28 -6.27
CA SER A 52 -5.79 0.26 -6.88
C SER A 52 -7.02 -0.41 -6.28
N ASN A 53 -7.06 -1.73 -6.25
CA ASN A 53 -8.18 -2.49 -5.69
C ASN A 53 -8.43 -2.16 -4.20
N LEU A 54 -7.35 -1.96 -3.43
CA LEU A 54 -7.43 -1.56 -2.03
C LEU A 54 -7.96 -0.13 -1.86
N SER A 55 -7.58 0.78 -2.76
CA SER A 55 -8.09 2.16 -2.79
C SER A 55 -9.58 2.19 -3.14
N ASP A 56 -10.01 1.40 -4.11
CA ASP A 56 -11.41 1.31 -4.51
C ASP A 56 -12.27 0.77 -3.35
N LEU A 57 -11.81 -0.31 -2.70
CA LEU A 57 -12.48 -0.87 -1.52
C LEU A 57 -12.53 0.12 -0.35
N ALA A 58 -11.47 0.90 -0.13
CA ALA A 58 -11.45 1.96 0.88
C ALA A 58 -12.53 3.01 0.60
N GLY A 59 -12.70 3.39 -0.67
CA GLY A 59 -13.74 4.31 -1.13
C GLY A 59 -15.15 3.78 -0.86
N ASP A 60 -15.42 2.53 -1.23
CA ASP A 60 -16.72 1.89 -1.03
C ASP A 60 -17.09 1.80 0.47
N LEU A 61 -16.12 1.47 1.33
CA LEU A 61 -16.32 1.44 2.78
C LEU A 61 -16.56 2.83 3.35
N ALA A 62 -15.86 3.86 2.87
CA ALA A 62 -16.07 5.24 3.31
C ALA A 62 -17.46 5.76 2.92
N LEU A 63 -17.93 5.44 1.71
CA LEU A 63 -19.28 5.79 1.26
C LEU A 63 -20.36 5.06 2.06
N THR A 64 -20.13 3.78 2.36
CA THR A 64 -21.01 2.97 3.22
C THR A 64 -21.06 3.53 4.65
N ALA A 65 -19.93 3.99 5.18
CA ALA A 65 -19.86 4.66 6.47
C ALA A 65 -20.69 5.95 6.50
N GLY A 66 -20.61 6.76 5.43
CA GLY A 66 -21.38 8.01 5.32
C GLY A 66 -22.90 7.81 5.22
N GLY A 67 -23.35 6.65 4.74
CA GLY A 67 -24.78 6.29 4.69
C GLY A 67 -25.31 5.64 5.98
N ALA A 68 -24.44 5.05 6.80
CA ALA A 68 -24.81 4.46 8.07
C ALA A 68 -24.73 5.52 9.18
N LEU A 69 -25.84 5.84 9.84
CA LEU A 69 -25.86 6.71 11.04
C LEU A 69 -25.77 5.87 12.31
N THR A 70 -24.81 4.94 12.38
CA THR A 70 -24.71 3.95 13.46
C THR A 70 -23.27 3.81 13.94
N VAL A 71 -23.09 3.09 15.06
CA VAL A 71 -21.77 2.83 15.66
C VAL A 71 -20.80 2.08 14.71
N SER A 72 -21.31 1.44 13.66
CA SER A 72 -20.47 0.84 12.64
C SER A 72 -19.72 1.87 11.80
N THR A 73 -20.13 3.14 11.80
CA THR A 73 -19.49 4.21 11.01
C THR A 73 -18.06 4.47 11.42
N GLU A 74 -17.73 4.42 12.72
CA GLU A 74 -16.34 4.55 13.20
C GLU A 74 -15.49 3.33 12.78
N GLN A 75 -16.08 2.14 12.78
CA GLN A 75 -15.41 0.91 12.34
C GLN A 75 -15.18 0.91 10.83
N TYR A 76 -16.16 1.35 10.04
CA TYR A 76 -16.03 1.50 8.60
C TYR A 76 -15.05 2.62 8.22
N ALA A 77 -15.06 3.75 8.95
CA ALA A 77 -14.08 4.81 8.77
C ALA A 77 -12.66 4.33 9.08
N CYS A 78 -12.48 3.55 10.15
CA CYS A 78 -11.19 2.92 10.44
C CYS A 78 -10.77 1.92 9.36
N ALA A 79 -11.68 1.05 8.92
CA ALA A 79 -11.38 0.08 7.87
C ALA A 79 -10.98 0.77 6.55
N ALA A 80 -11.72 1.80 6.15
CA ALA A 80 -11.38 2.62 4.99
C ALA A 80 -10.01 3.30 5.15
N HIS A 81 -9.72 3.87 6.33
CA HIS A 81 -8.43 4.48 6.62
C HIS A 81 -7.28 3.47 6.56
N PHE A 82 -7.47 2.27 7.11
CA PHE A 82 -6.48 1.20 7.06
C PHE A 82 -6.17 0.78 5.62
N LEU A 83 -7.19 0.55 4.80
CA LEU A 83 -7.01 0.18 3.40
C LEU A 83 -6.34 1.28 2.57
N ALA A 84 -6.67 2.55 2.83
CA ALA A 84 -6.01 3.69 2.19
C ALA A 84 -4.51 3.75 2.53
N GLU A 85 -4.15 3.54 3.80
CA GLU A 85 -2.73 3.46 4.20
C GLU A 85 -2.03 2.24 3.61
N CYS A 86 -2.75 1.13 3.37
CA CYS A 86 -2.23 -0.02 2.64
C CYS A 86 -1.88 0.32 1.19
N ALA A 87 -2.81 0.91 0.46
CA ALA A 87 -2.59 1.33 -0.92
C ALA A 87 -1.43 2.34 -1.04
N LYS A 88 -1.35 3.28 -0.10
CA LYS A 88 -0.24 4.24 -0.02
C LYS A 88 1.09 3.56 0.24
N ALA A 89 1.19 2.66 1.21
CA ALA A 89 2.43 1.96 1.50
C ALA A 89 2.93 1.10 0.33
N ILE A 90 2.00 0.47 -0.42
CA ILE A 90 2.35 -0.28 -1.63
C ILE A 90 2.84 0.66 -2.73
N THR A 91 2.20 1.81 -2.90
CA THR A 91 2.63 2.83 -3.88
C THR A 91 4.02 3.39 -3.52
N ASP A 92 4.24 3.72 -2.25
CA ASP A 92 5.53 4.17 -1.72
C ASP A 92 6.62 3.09 -1.93
N ALA A 93 6.29 1.80 -1.73
CA ALA A 93 7.19 0.67 -1.98
C ALA A 93 7.58 0.52 -3.46
N CYS A 94 6.66 0.82 -4.38
CA CYS A 94 6.93 0.82 -5.81
C CYS A 94 7.82 2.02 -6.22
N GLN A 95 7.59 3.20 -5.64
CA GLN A 95 8.40 4.40 -5.91
C GLN A 95 9.83 4.29 -5.35
N ALA A 96 10.01 3.66 -4.19
CA ALA A 96 11.33 3.42 -3.62
C ALA A 96 12.23 2.58 -4.55
N TYR A 97 11.65 1.64 -5.32
CA TYR A 97 12.40 0.87 -6.32
C TYR A 97 12.85 1.75 -7.50
N THR A 98 11.97 2.60 -8.03
CA THR A 98 12.33 3.50 -9.14
C THR A 98 13.47 4.47 -8.77
N PHE A 99 13.60 4.87 -7.50
CA PHE A 99 14.70 5.73 -7.07
C PHE A 99 16.03 4.98 -6.90
N ALA A 100 15.98 3.67 -6.59
CA ALA A 100 17.17 2.82 -6.51
C ALA A 100 17.79 2.55 -7.89
N GLU A 101 16.97 2.39 -8.94
CA GLU A 101 17.47 2.23 -10.32
C GLU A 101 18.11 3.50 -10.89
N VAL A 102 17.66 4.69 -10.48
CA VAL A 102 18.18 5.98 -11.00
C VAL A 102 19.55 6.34 -10.40
N GLN A 103 19.99 5.67 -9.33
CA GLN A 103 21.29 5.91 -8.68
C GLN A 103 22.38 4.88 -9.01
N SER A 104 22.10 3.85 -9.82
CA SER A 104 23.10 2.84 -10.26
C SER A 104 23.50 3.03 -11.71
#